data_AF-A0A929DGU7-F1
#
_entry.id   AF-A0A929DGU7-F1
#
_cell.length_a   1.000
_cell.length_b   1.000
_cell.length_c   1.000
_cell.angle_alpha   90.00
_cell.angle_beta   90.00
_cell.angle_gamma   90.00
#
_symmetry.space_group_name_H-M   'P 1'
#
loop_
_entity.id
_entity.type
_entity.pdbx_description
1 polymer ?
#
loop_
_entity_poly.entity_id
_entity_poly.type
_entity_poly.pdbx_seq_one_letter_code
_entity_poly.pdbx_strand_id
1 'polypeptide(L)'
;MREYNISLVNRLWISKTGKLSAFFILLFPVFLFAWTTPLNISNTDGLSTYPAMCQDKWGWLHVVWMDNTPGNYDIYYTYYNGTTW
;
A
#
# COMPACT_ATOMS: atom_id res chain seq x y z
N MET A 1 5.56 -7.23 -14.23
CA MET A 1 4.16 -6.89 -13.87
C MET A 1 3.41 -6.56 -15.15
N ARG A 2 2.25 -7.18 -15.37
CA ARG A 2 1.45 -7.01 -16.60
C ARG A 2 0.55 -5.79 -16.37
N GLU A 3 0.80 -4.69 -17.08
CA GLU A 3 -0.01 -3.48 -16.98
C GLU A 3 -1.41 -3.77 -17.51
N TYR A 4 -2.41 -3.77 -16.63
CA TYR A 4 -3.81 -3.78 -17.04
C TYR A 4 -4.14 -2.41 -17.63
N ASN A 5 -4.37 -2.38 -18.94
CA ASN A 5 -4.71 -1.18 -19.69
C ASN A 5 -6.08 -0.63 -19.22
N ILE A 6 -6.02 0.34 -18.30
CA ILE A 6 -7.17 0.96 -17.61
C ILE A 6 -8.15 1.61 -18.62
N SER A 7 -7.72 1.85 -19.86
CA SER A 7 -8.57 2.42 -20.91
C SER A 7 -9.69 1.49 -21.40
N LEU A 8 -9.60 0.17 -21.16
CA LEU A 8 -10.63 -0.79 -21.60
C LEU A 8 -11.80 -0.90 -20.64
N VAL A 9 -11.58 -0.73 -19.33
CA VAL A 9 -12.63 -0.83 -18.30
C VAL A 9 -13.60 0.36 -18.41
N ASN A 10 -13.11 1.53 -18.83
CA ASN A 10 -13.90 2.76 -18.95
C ASN A 10 -14.79 2.83 -20.22
N ARG A 11 -14.64 1.91 -21.18
CA ARG A 11 -15.31 2.00 -22.49
C ARG A 11 -16.65 1.26 -22.61
N LEU A 12 -17.02 0.43 -21.63
CA LEU A 12 -18.18 -0.47 -21.79
C LEU A 12 -19.51 0.04 -21.22
N TRP A 13 -19.50 1.09 -20.37
CA TRP A 13 -20.73 1.58 -19.73
C TRP A 13 -21.30 2.89 -20.29
N ILE A 14 -20.64 3.50 -21.28
CA ILE A 14 -21.15 4.71 -21.96
C ILE A 14 -21.91 4.28 -23.21
N SER A 15 -23.06 3.65 -23.06
CA SER A 15 -23.95 3.48 -24.21
C SER A 15 -25.43 3.56 -23.82
N LYS A 16 -26.10 4.51 -24.49
CA LYS A 16 -27.53 4.56 -24.74
C LYS A 16 -28.45 5.00 -23.58
N THR A 17 -28.36 6.28 -23.21
CA THR A 17 -29.51 7.21 -23.18
C THR A 17 -29.01 8.57 -22.69
N GLY A 18 -29.14 9.59 -23.53
CA GLY A 18 -28.89 10.98 -23.14
C GLY A 18 -29.92 11.41 -22.10
N LYS A 19 -29.46 12.09 -21.05
CA LYS A 19 -30.19 12.44 -19.82
C LYS A 19 -30.42 11.24 -18.89
N LEU A 20 -29.42 10.94 -18.07
CA LEU A 20 -29.58 10.82 -16.62
C LEU A 20 -28.17 10.79 -16.01
N SER A 21 -28.00 11.56 -14.95
CA SER A 21 -26.89 11.49 -13.99
C SER A 21 -25.56 12.13 -14.37
N ALA A 22 -25.57 13.46 -14.53
CA ALA A 22 -24.41 14.29 -14.21
C ALA A 22 -24.23 14.48 -12.68
N PHE A 23 -24.70 13.53 -11.86
CA PHE A 23 -24.59 13.55 -10.41
C PHE A 23 -23.86 12.32 -9.83
N PHE A 24 -23.38 11.40 -10.68
CA PHE A 24 -22.62 10.20 -10.26
C PHE A 24 -21.10 10.32 -10.44
N ILE A 25 -20.59 11.51 -10.81
CA ILE A 25 -19.16 11.75 -11.10
C ILE A 25 -18.47 12.60 -10.01
N LEU A 26 -19.20 13.10 -9.00
CA LEU A 26 -18.61 13.96 -7.96
C LEU A 26 -18.15 13.24 -6.68
N LEU A 27 -18.40 11.93 -6.53
CA LEU A 27 -17.98 11.13 -5.35
C LEU A 27 -17.21 9.85 -5.70
N PHE A 28 -16.75 9.70 -6.94
CA PHE A 28 -15.86 8.64 -7.39
C PHE A 28 -14.75 9.31 -8.22
N PRO A 29 -13.45 9.35 -7.82
CA PRO A 29 -12.75 8.60 -6.77
C PRO A 29 -11.75 9.47 -5.96
N VAL A 30 -12.13 9.99 -4.79
CA VAL A 30 -11.11 10.55 -3.85
C VAL A 30 -10.60 9.47 -2.90
N PHE A 31 -11.31 8.34 -2.81
CA PHE A 31 -11.00 7.26 -1.86
C PHE A 31 -10.04 6.17 -2.39
N LEU A 32 -9.61 6.24 -3.67
CA LEU A 32 -8.66 5.27 -4.24
C LEU A 32 -7.18 5.69 -4.11
N PHE A 33 -6.92 6.88 -3.58
CA PHE A 33 -5.58 7.45 -3.46
C PHE A 33 -5.33 8.08 -2.09
N ALA A 34 -6.08 7.65 -1.07
CA ALA A 34 -5.79 8.03 0.31
C ALA A 34 -4.77 7.07 0.91
N TRP A 35 -3.89 7.60 1.74
CA TRP A 35 -3.07 6.76 2.61
C TRP A 35 -3.98 5.93 3.52
N THR A 36 -3.62 4.66 3.71
CA THR A 36 -4.27 3.81 4.71
C THR A 36 -3.82 4.22 6.10
N THR A 37 -4.52 3.73 7.13
CA THR A 37 -3.99 3.77 8.49
C THR A 37 -2.63 3.07 8.52
N PRO A 38 -1.58 3.71 9.08
CA PRO A 38 -0.27 3.07 9.20
C PRO A 38 -0.36 1.76 10.01
N LEU A 39 0.36 0.74 9.57
CA LEU A 39 0.53 -0.52 10.31
C LEU A 39 1.86 -0.47 11.06
N ASN A 40 1.84 -0.77 12.35
CA ASN A 40 3.06 -0.96 13.12
C ASN A 40 3.64 -2.35 12.86
N ILE A 41 4.80 -2.42 12.23
CA ILE A 41 5.51 -3.68 11.92
C ILE A 41 6.58 -4.05 12.94
N SER A 42 7.04 -3.11 13.77
CA SER A 42 8.05 -3.43 14.80
C SER A 42 7.41 -4.20 15.96
N ASN A 43 6.17 -3.85 16.31
CA ASN A 43 5.40 -4.44 17.41
C ASN A 43 6.20 -4.53 18.73
N THR A 44 7.02 -3.50 18.96
CA THR A 44 7.88 -3.32 20.13
C THR A 44 7.50 -2.03 20.86
N ASP A 45 7.80 -1.97 22.16
CA ASP A 45 7.56 -0.77 22.99
C ASP A 45 8.69 0.27 22.88
N GLY A 46 9.84 -0.11 22.34
CA GLY A 46 11.01 0.74 22.17
C GLY A 46 10.95 1.69 20.97
N LEU A 47 12.02 2.47 20.82
CA LEU A 47 12.23 3.37 19.70
C LEU A 47 12.77 2.60 18.49
N SER A 48 11.94 2.48 17.45
CA SER A 48 12.37 2.00 16.14
C SER A 48 12.88 3.16 15.28
N THR A 49 14.11 3.07 14.78
CA THR A 49 14.80 4.14 14.04
C THR A 49 15.60 3.62 12.85
N TYR A 50 16.00 4.53 11.95
CA TYR A 50 16.85 4.23 10.78
C TYR A 50 16.35 3.07 9.90
N PRO A 51 15.08 3.09 9.43
CA PRO A 51 14.57 2.02 8.59
C PRO A 51 15.23 2.03 7.19
N ALA A 52 15.41 0.84 6.63
CA ALA A 52 15.75 0.63 5.22
C ALA A 52 14.89 -0.49 4.64
N MET A 53 14.59 -0.42 3.34
CA MET A 53 13.78 -1.43 2.66
C MET A 53 14.26 -1.73 1.25
N CYS A 54 14.03 -2.96 0.80
CA CYS A 54 14.24 -3.37 -0.59
C CYS A 54 13.18 -4.38 -1.05
N GLN A 55 13.08 -4.60 -2.36
CA GLN A 55 12.22 -5.62 -2.95
C GLN A 55 13.09 -6.71 -3.59
N ASP A 56 12.72 -7.98 -3.38
CA ASP A 56 13.39 -9.10 -4.03
C ASP A 56 12.81 -9.42 -5.42
N LYS A 57 13.35 -10.45 -6.07
CA LYS A 57 12.91 -10.87 -7.43
C LYS A 57 11.50 -11.48 -7.48
N TRP A 58 10.96 -11.91 -6.35
CA TRP A 58 9.61 -12.46 -6.22
C TRP A 58 8.59 -11.37 -5.85
N GLY A 59 9.06 -10.15 -5.59
CA GLY A 59 8.24 -9.00 -5.24
C GLY A 59 8.02 -8.84 -3.74
N TRP A 60 8.68 -9.64 -2.90
CA TRP A 60 8.58 -9.53 -1.45
C TRP A 60 9.38 -8.32 -0.95
N LEU A 61 8.83 -7.63 0.05
CA LEU A 61 9.47 -6.45 0.63
C LEU A 61 10.26 -6.86 1.87
N HIS A 62 11.55 -6.57 1.89
CA HIS A 62 12.40 -6.76 3.06
C HIS A 62 12.59 -5.43 3.77
N VAL A 63 12.45 -5.41 5.09
CA VAL A 63 12.61 -4.20 5.90
C VAL A 63 13.53 -4.50 7.07
N VAL A 64 14.45 -3.58 7.32
CA VAL A 64 15.35 -3.59 8.48
C VAL A 64 15.26 -2.26 9.21
N TRP A 65 15.42 -2.27 10.53
CA TRP A 65 15.44 -1.06 11.36
C TRP A 65 16.29 -1.30 12.61
N MET A 66 16.71 -0.22 13.29
CA MET A 66 17.27 -0.30 14.63
C MET A 66 16.13 -0.21 15.65
N ASP A 67 16.11 -1.06 16.67
CA ASP A 67 15.16 -0.97 17.77
C ASP A 67 15.88 -1.13 19.11
N ASN A 68 15.52 -0.32 20.10
CA ASN A 68 16.14 -0.38 21.43
C ASN A 68 15.42 -1.28 22.43
N THR A 69 14.47 -2.13 22.02
CA THR A 69 13.77 -3.06 22.91
C THR A 69 14.65 -4.28 23.20
N PRO A 70 14.91 -4.64 24.47
CA PRO A 70 14.49 -4.02 25.73
C PRO A 70 15.52 -3.07 26.38
N GLY A 71 16.60 -2.66 25.72
CA GLY A 71 17.48 -1.61 26.25
C GLY A 71 18.66 -1.18 25.38
N ASN A 72 19.06 -1.98 24.39
CA ASN A 72 20.14 -1.67 23.45
C ASN A 72 19.61 -1.65 22.02
N TYR A 73 20.18 -0.79 21.18
CA TYR A 73 19.84 -0.77 19.75
C TYR A 73 20.42 -2.00 19.04
N ASP A 74 19.53 -2.89 18.60
CA ASP A 74 19.84 -4.02 17.75
C ASP A 74 19.21 -3.85 16.36
N ILE A 75 19.72 -4.57 15.36
CA ILE A 75 19.12 -4.59 14.02
C ILE A 75 18.02 -5.63 13.98
N TYR A 76 16.80 -5.18 13.69
CA TYR A 76 15.63 -6.01 13.48
C TYR A 76 15.34 -6.16 11.99
N TYR A 77 14.64 -7.24 11.64
CA TYR A 77 14.33 -7.61 10.27
C TYR A 77 12.94 -8.26 10.19
N THR A 78 12.19 -7.91 9.15
CA THR A 78 10.94 -8.60 8.76
C THR A 78 10.73 -8.51 7.25
N TYR A 79 9.78 -9.27 6.71
CA TYR A 79 9.51 -9.22 5.27
C TYR A 79 8.03 -9.47 4.92
N TYR A 80 7.52 -8.69 3.96
CA TYR A 80 6.17 -8.83 3.46
C TYR A 80 6.11 -9.75 2.24
N ASN A 81 5.38 -10.85 2.37
CA ASN A 81 5.22 -11.85 1.30
C ASN A 81 3.95 -11.64 0.42
N GLY A 82 3.18 -10.57 0.66
CA GLY A 82 1.88 -10.35 0.04
C GLY A 82 0.68 -10.61 0.95
N THR A 83 0.90 -11.21 2.13
CA THR A 83 -0.15 -11.50 3.11
C THR A 83 0.26 -11.20 4.55
N THR A 84 1.52 -11.38 4.90
CA THR A 84 2.03 -11.23 6.26
C THR A 84 3.35 -10.48 6.24
N TRP A 85 3.57 -9.69 7.29
CA TRP A 85 4.85 -9.06 7.62
C TRP A 85 5.74 -10.00 8.43
#